data_AF-A0AA41H563-F1
#
_entry.id   AF-A0AA41H563-F1
#
_cell.length_a   1.000
_cell.length_b   1.000
_cell.length_c   1.000
_cell.angle_alpha   90.00
_cell.angle_beta   90.00
_cell.angle_gamma   90.00
#
_symmetry.space_group_name_H-M   'P 1'
#
loop_
_entity.id
_entity.type
_entity.pdbx_description
1 polymer ?
#
loop_
_entity_poly.entity_id
_entity_poly.type
_entity_poly.pdbx_seq_one_letter_code
_entity_poly.pdbx_strand_id
1 'polypeptide(L)'
;MNKIIAALIAGLFATAAYAQTTPVQTPAVVKAENEANKDVAKAQQKELKADVKADKKADKAIAKANKTHDAAAAHVDVEKAKANEKVAKADPEDKAKASAKGDKAVAKAEEKAEKKAVKADAKAIKETVDATADKAIAANQTDAVKAKSAADVKAAAAKN
;
A
#
# COMPACT_ATOMS: atom_id res chain seq x y z
N MET A 1 15.36 -9.19 3.44
CA MET A 1 15.27 -7.99 2.57
C MET A 1 15.92 -6.75 3.17
N ASN A 2 15.80 -6.48 4.49
CA ASN A 2 16.42 -5.28 5.12
C ASN A 2 17.96 -5.17 5.00
N LYS A 3 18.69 -6.29 4.87
CA LYS A 3 20.16 -6.27 4.79
C LYS A 3 20.69 -5.83 3.42
N ILE A 4 19.95 -6.13 2.35
CA ILE A 4 20.33 -5.74 0.98
C ILE A 4 20.06 -4.24 0.78
N ILE A 5 18.94 -3.74 1.28
CA ILE A 5 18.61 -2.31 1.22
C ILE A 5 19.60 -1.49 2.05
N ALA A 6 19.99 -1.96 3.24
CA ALA A 6 21.03 -1.29 4.05
C ALA A 6 22.40 -1.27 3.36
N ALA A 7 22.77 -2.35 2.66
CA ALA A 7 24.02 -2.41 1.89
C ALA A 7 24.00 -1.48 0.67
N LEU A 8 22.86 -1.37 -0.03
CA LEU A 8 22.69 -0.45 -1.15
C LEU A 8 22.74 1.02 -0.74
N ILE A 9 22.14 1.38 0.41
CA ILE A 9 22.21 2.75 0.94
C ILE A 9 23.67 3.08 1.34
N ALA A 10 24.37 2.17 2.01
CA ALA A 10 25.79 2.37 2.35
C ALA A 10 26.69 2.48 1.11
N GLY A 11 26.40 1.74 0.04
CA GLY A 11 27.14 1.80 -1.22
C GLY A 11 26.90 3.09 -2.02
N LEU A 12 25.70 3.68 -1.94
CA LEU A 12 25.38 4.91 -2.66
C LEU A 12 26.10 6.13 -2.07
N PHE A 13 26.32 6.18 -0.76
CA PHE A 13 27.09 7.27 -0.13
C PHE A 13 28.61 7.18 -0.37
N ALA A 14 29.14 6.02 -0.77
CA ALA A 14 30.57 5.84 -1.02
C ALA A 14 31.04 6.35 -2.41
N THR A 15 30.12 6.59 -3.36
CA THR A 15 30.47 6.85 -4.76
C THR A 15 30.36 8.31 -5.21
N ALA A 16 29.94 9.24 -4.35
CA ALA A 16 29.79 10.66 -4.69
C ALA A 16 31.00 11.55 -4.34
N ALA A 17 32.15 10.97 -3.96
CA ALA A 17 33.26 11.71 -3.35
C ALA A 17 34.34 12.24 -4.31
N TYR A 18 34.18 12.20 -5.64
CA TYR A 18 35.22 12.71 -6.53
C TYR A 18 34.65 13.56 -7.67
N ALA A 19 35.12 14.81 -7.74
CA ALA A 19 35.06 15.76 -8.87
C ALA A 19 34.21 17.04 -8.71
N GLN A 20 34.22 17.70 -7.55
CA GLN A 20 33.97 19.14 -7.50
C GLN A 20 34.97 19.82 -6.56
N THR A 21 35.66 20.84 -7.08
CA THR A 21 36.64 21.69 -6.38
C THR A 21 36.16 22.05 -4.98
N THR A 22 36.79 21.49 -3.94
CA THR A 22 36.37 21.68 -2.56
C THR A 22 36.86 23.04 -2.04
N PRO A 23 35.98 23.92 -1.52
CA PRO A 23 36.43 24.92 -0.55
C PRO A 23 37.11 24.19 0.63
N VAL A 24 38.05 24.84 1.31
CA VAL A 24 38.75 24.28 2.47
C VAL A 24 37.70 23.81 3.49
N GLN A 25 37.48 22.50 3.57
CA GLN A 25 36.57 21.85 4.50
C GLN A 25 37.17 21.98 5.91
N THR A 26 36.62 22.86 6.73
CA THR A 26 37.07 22.97 8.13
C THR A 26 36.55 21.79 8.94
N PRO A 27 37.20 21.42 10.06
CA PRO A 27 36.74 20.34 10.94
C PRO A 27 35.28 20.50 11.40
N ALA A 28 34.81 21.76 11.53
CA ALA A 28 33.44 22.07 11.89
C ALA A 28 32.44 21.70 10.78
N VAL A 29 32.79 21.91 9.51
CA VAL A 29 31.94 21.52 8.36
C VAL A 29 31.89 19.99 8.25
N VAL A 30 33.02 19.30 8.37
CA VAL A 30 33.09 17.82 8.33
C VAL A 30 32.23 17.19 9.45
N LYS A 31 32.26 17.76 10.66
CA LYS A 31 31.41 17.29 11.77
C LYS A 31 29.92 17.48 11.46
N ALA A 32 29.55 18.64 10.92
CA ALA A 32 28.16 18.93 10.55
C ALA A 32 27.66 18.01 9.43
N GLU A 33 28.49 17.71 8.42
CA GLU A 33 28.16 16.77 7.34
C GLU A 33 27.94 15.34 7.87
N ASN A 34 28.77 14.88 8.80
CA ASN A 34 28.61 13.56 9.41
C ASN A 34 27.33 13.46 10.26
N GLU A 35 27.00 14.48 11.04
CA GLU A 35 25.76 14.55 11.82
C GLU A 35 24.53 14.60 10.89
N ALA A 36 24.58 15.44 9.85
CA ALA A 36 23.57 15.53 8.81
C ALA A 36 23.30 14.18 8.15
N ASN A 37 24.36 13.48 7.70
CA ASN A 37 24.23 12.17 7.08
C ASN A 37 23.62 11.14 8.02
N LYS A 38 23.99 11.16 9.31
CA LYS A 38 23.43 10.27 10.32
C LYS A 38 21.94 10.51 10.54
N ASP A 39 21.50 11.76 10.57
CA ASP A 39 20.10 12.09 10.80
C ASP A 39 19.22 11.83 9.57
N VAL A 40 19.73 12.13 8.37
CA VAL A 40 19.07 11.74 7.10
C VAL A 40 18.93 10.22 7.01
N ALA A 41 19.98 9.45 7.34
CA ALA A 41 19.91 7.99 7.30
C ALA A 41 18.87 7.43 8.28
N LYS A 42 18.77 7.98 9.51
CA LYS A 42 17.71 7.60 10.46
C LYS A 42 16.32 7.95 9.94
N ALA A 43 16.16 9.12 9.31
CA ALA A 43 14.87 9.54 8.75
C ALA A 43 14.42 8.60 7.62
N GLN A 44 15.30 8.31 6.68
CA GLN A 44 15.05 7.33 5.60
C GLN A 44 14.71 5.94 6.13
N GLN A 45 15.36 5.50 7.23
CA GLN A 45 15.01 4.23 7.86
C GLN A 45 13.61 4.24 8.48
N LYS A 46 13.17 5.38 9.04
CA LYS A 46 11.81 5.55 9.58
C LYS A 46 10.77 5.58 8.46
N GLU A 47 11.05 6.29 7.37
CA GLU A 47 10.23 6.34 6.16
C GLU A 47 10.01 4.94 5.60
N LEU A 48 11.08 4.18 5.38
CA LEU A 48 10.96 2.80 4.87
C LEU A 48 10.10 1.91 5.79
N LYS A 49 10.20 2.09 7.11
CA LYS A 49 9.34 1.36 8.07
C LYS A 49 7.88 1.79 7.97
N ALA A 50 7.62 3.08 7.77
CA ALA A 50 6.28 3.59 7.56
C ALA A 50 5.69 3.04 6.26
N ASP A 51 6.47 3.04 5.18
CA ASP A 51 6.08 2.51 3.87
C ASP A 51 5.68 1.03 3.95
N VAL A 52 6.54 0.20 4.55
CA VAL A 52 6.25 -1.23 4.72
C VAL A 52 4.99 -1.46 5.55
N LYS A 53 4.75 -0.63 6.57
CA LYS A 53 3.55 -0.73 7.41
C LYS A 53 2.29 -0.31 6.64
N ALA A 54 2.39 0.76 5.86
CA ALA A 54 1.31 1.26 5.02
C ALA A 54 0.94 0.24 3.92
N ASP A 55 1.93 -0.31 3.22
CA ASP A 55 1.71 -1.36 2.21
C ASP A 55 1.03 -2.59 2.80
N LYS A 56 1.53 -3.08 3.94
CA LYS A 56 0.91 -4.23 4.62
C LYS A 56 -0.55 -3.97 5.00
N LYS A 57 -0.92 -2.72 5.32
CA LYS A 57 -2.30 -2.33 5.63
C LYS A 57 -3.17 -2.38 4.38
N ALA A 58 -2.71 -1.79 3.28
CA ALA A 58 -3.38 -1.79 1.98
C ALA A 58 -3.55 -3.21 1.44
N ASP A 59 -2.48 -4.01 1.40
CA ASP A 59 -2.51 -5.40 0.93
C ASP A 59 -3.50 -6.26 1.70
N LYS A 60 -3.55 -6.10 3.04
CA LYS A 60 -4.49 -6.83 3.88
C LYS A 60 -5.94 -6.44 3.59
N ALA A 61 -6.19 -5.18 3.24
CA ALA A 61 -7.53 -4.72 2.87
C ALA A 61 -7.94 -5.26 1.49
N ILE A 62 -7.05 -5.22 0.51
CA ILE A 62 -7.24 -5.79 -0.84
C ILE A 62 -7.49 -7.30 -0.74
N ALA A 63 -6.68 -8.04 0.02
CA ALA A 63 -6.87 -9.48 0.20
C ALA A 63 -8.23 -9.83 0.83
N LYS A 64 -8.73 -9.00 1.76
CA LYS A 64 -10.08 -9.17 2.33
C LYS A 64 -11.18 -8.87 1.32
N ALA A 65 -10.98 -7.89 0.44
CA ALA A 65 -11.92 -7.59 -0.64
C ALA A 65 -12.01 -8.75 -1.63
N ASN A 66 -10.86 -9.28 -2.08
CA ASN A 66 -10.81 -10.44 -2.96
C ASN A 66 -11.52 -11.66 -2.35
N LYS A 67 -11.23 -11.97 -1.08
CA LYS A 67 -11.93 -13.06 -0.37
C LYS A 67 -13.44 -12.85 -0.28
N THR A 68 -13.89 -11.59 -0.20
CA THR A 68 -15.32 -11.26 -0.19
C THR A 68 -15.95 -11.47 -1.55
N HIS A 69 -15.25 -11.08 -2.63
CA HIS A 69 -15.65 -11.38 -4.01
C HIS A 69 -15.76 -12.89 -4.25
N ASP A 70 -14.73 -13.66 -3.92
CA ASP A 70 -14.72 -15.11 -4.11
C ASP A 70 -15.88 -15.79 -3.37
N ALA A 71 -16.10 -15.41 -2.11
CA ALA A 71 -17.20 -15.96 -1.31
C ALA A 71 -18.57 -15.56 -1.86
N ALA A 72 -18.70 -14.36 -2.42
CA ALA A 72 -19.94 -13.87 -3.01
C ALA A 72 -20.25 -14.59 -4.33
N ALA A 73 -19.25 -14.77 -5.20
CA ALA A 73 -19.36 -15.53 -6.44
C ALA A 73 -19.76 -16.99 -6.16
N ALA A 74 -19.07 -17.64 -5.21
CA ALA A 74 -19.40 -19.01 -4.81
C ALA A 74 -20.86 -19.16 -4.31
N HIS A 75 -21.37 -18.16 -3.58
CA HIS A 75 -22.77 -18.17 -3.14
C HIS A 75 -23.75 -18.05 -4.32
N VAL A 76 -23.43 -17.23 -5.33
CA VAL A 76 -24.24 -17.12 -6.55
C VAL A 76 -24.24 -18.45 -7.31
N ASP A 77 -23.09 -19.10 -7.45
CA ASP A 77 -22.98 -20.39 -8.15
C ASP A 77 -23.78 -21.49 -7.46
N VAL A 78 -23.78 -21.51 -6.11
CA VAL A 78 -24.63 -22.43 -5.33
C VAL A 78 -26.12 -22.19 -5.60
N GLU A 79 -26.56 -20.93 -5.66
CA GLU A 79 -27.97 -20.63 -5.97
C GLU A 79 -28.33 -20.96 -7.42
N LYS A 80 -27.41 -20.74 -8.37
CA LYS A 80 -27.57 -21.19 -9.77
C LYS A 80 -27.72 -22.71 -9.85
N ALA A 81 -26.87 -23.46 -9.14
CA ALA A 81 -26.97 -24.92 -9.09
C ALA A 81 -28.31 -25.40 -8.50
N LYS A 82 -28.76 -24.80 -7.40
CA LYS A 82 -30.08 -25.11 -6.80
C LYS A 82 -31.24 -24.76 -7.73
N ALA A 83 -31.16 -23.65 -8.44
CA ALA A 83 -32.17 -23.26 -9.42
C ALA A 83 -32.26 -24.31 -10.54
N ASN A 84 -31.12 -24.70 -11.12
CA ASN A 84 -31.05 -25.71 -12.17
C ASN A 84 -31.58 -27.08 -11.69
N GLU A 85 -31.22 -27.49 -10.47
CA GLU A 85 -31.70 -28.73 -9.87
C GLU A 85 -33.24 -28.73 -9.71
N LYS A 86 -33.82 -27.60 -9.26
CA LYS A 86 -35.28 -27.46 -9.13
C LYS A 86 -35.99 -27.52 -10.48
N VAL A 87 -35.42 -26.93 -11.51
CA VAL A 87 -35.95 -27.00 -12.88
C VAL A 87 -35.86 -28.43 -13.43
N ALA A 88 -34.75 -29.12 -13.19
CA ALA A 88 -34.56 -30.49 -13.64
C ALA A 88 -35.56 -31.47 -13.01
N LYS A 89 -35.92 -31.26 -11.73
CA LYS A 89 -36.88 -32.08 -10.97
C LYS A 89 -38.35 -31.69 -11.18
N ALA A 90 -38.64 -30.57 -11.83
CA ALA A 90 -40.01 -30.10 -12.04
C ALA A 90 -40.69 -30.83 -13.20
N ASP A 91 -42.00 -31.07 -13.05
CA ASP A 91 -42.85 -31.60 -14.11
C ASP A 91 -42.86 -30.66 -15.34
N PRO A 92 -43.05 -31.18 -16.57
CA PRO A 92 -42.95 -30.38 -17.79
C PRO A 92 -43.80 -29.10 -17.79
N GLU A 93 -45.01 -29.16 -17.22
CA GLU A 93 -45.94 -28.04 -17.14
C GLU A 93 -45.51 -26.96 -16.13
N ASP A 94 -44.72 -27.33 -15.13
CA ASP A 94 -44.25 -26.45 -14.07
C ASP A 94 -42.79 -25.99 -14.23
N LYS A 95 -42.05 -26.53 -15.19
CA LYS A 95 -40.66 -26.13 -15.49
C LYS A 95 -40.51 -24.63 -15.71
N ALA A 96 -41.44 -24.00 -16.44
CA ALA A 96 -41.41 -22.56 -16.67
C ALA A 96 -41.53 -21.77 -15.35
N LYS A 97 -42.43 -22.19 -14.44
CA LYS A 97 -42.58 -21.55 -13.12
C LYS A 97 -41.37 -21.80 -12.23
N ALA A 98 -40.79 -23.01 -12.28
CA ALA A 98 -39.58 -23.36 -11.55
C ALA A 98 -38.38 -22.51 -12.00
N SER A 99 -38.22 -22.33 -13.33
CA SER A 99 -37.17 -21.47 -13.90
C SER A 99 -37.33 -20.04 -13.40
N ALA A 100 -38.51 -19.45 -13.54
CA ALA A 100 -38.76 -18.07 -13.11
C ALA A 100 -38.48 -17.86 -11.60
N LYS A 101 -38.82 -18.84 -10.75
CA LYS A 101 -38.47 -18.79 -9.31
C LYS A 101 -36.97 -18.91 -9.07
N GLY A 102 -36.30 -19.78 -9.84
CA GLY A 102 -34.85 -19.94 -9.84
C GLY A 102 -34.13 -18.65 -10.22
N ASP A 103 -34.49 -18.06 -11.35
CA ASP A 103 -33.92 -16.81 -11.86
C ASP A 103 -34.09 -15.67 -10.85
N LYS A 104 -35.27 -15.57 -10.21
CA LYS A 104 -35.52 -14.59 -9.15
C LYS A 104 -34.64 -14.81 -7.92
N ALA A 105 -34.34 -16.06 -7.57
CA ALA A 105 -33.45 -16.38 -6.45
C ALA A 105 -31.99 -16.04 -6.78
N VAL A 106 -31.53 -16.40 -7.98
CA VAL A 106 -30.20 -16.08 -8.51
C VAL A 106 -30.01 -14.57 -8.58
N ALA A 107 -30.96 -13.81 -9.14
CA ALA A 107 -30.88 -12.36 -9.22
C ALA A 107 -30.76 -11.70 -7.84
N LYS A 108 -31.49 -12.21 -6.83
CA LYS A 108 -31.34 -11.74 -5.43
C LYS A 108 -29.99 -12.11 -4.82
N ALA A 109 -29.41 -13.25 -5.19
CA ALA A 109 -28.08 -13.64 -4.75
C ALA A 109 -27.01 -12.74 -5.37
N GLU A 110 -27.13 -12.45 -6.67
CA GLU A 110 -26.25 -11.54 -7.41
C GLU A 110 -26.32 -10.11 -6.84
N GLU A 111 -27.52 -9.58 -6.57
CA GLU A 111 -27.69 -8.26 -5.93
C GLU A 111 -26.99 -8.19 -4.56
N LYS A 112 -27.10 -9.25 -3.74
CA LYS A 112 -26.43 -9.33 -2.44
C LYS A 112 -24.92 -9.49 -2.58
N ALA A 113 -24.46 -10.22 -3.59
CA ALA A 113 -23.05 -10.40 -3.90
C ALA A 113 -22.43 -9.04 -4.29
N GLU A 114 -23.05 -8.32 -5.21
CA GLU A 114 -22.62 -7.00 -5.67
C GLU A 114 -22.56 -6.00 -4.51
N LYS A 115 -23.61 -5.95 -3.67
CA LYS A 115 -23.62 -5.08 -2.48
C LYS A 115 -22.48 -5.39 -1.50
N LYS A 116 -22.07 -6.66 -1.38
CA LYS A 116 -20.93 -7.05 -0.52
C LYS A 116 -19.60 -6.68 -1.17
N ALA A 117 -19.46 -6.95 -2.47
CA ALA A 117 -18.30 -6.58 -3.27
C ALA A 117 -18.00 -5.09 -3.19
N VAL A 118 -18.98 -4.24 -3.53
CA VAL A 118 -18.84 -2.77 -3.50
C VAL A 118 -18.42 -2.26 -2.12
N LYS A 119 -18.98 -2.82 -1.03
CA LYS A 119 -18.59 -2.42 0.34
C LYS A 119 -17.16 -2.85 0.68
N ALA A 120 -16.73 -4.01 0.20
CA ALA A 120 -15.39 -4.51 0.42
C ALA A 120 -14.37 -3.68 -0.37
N ASP A 121 -14.68 -3.35 -1.62
CA ASP A 121 -13.86 -2.52 -2.50
C ASP A 121 -13.73 -1.10 -1.95
N ALA A 122 -14.85 -0.48 -1.52
CA ALA A 122 -14.82 0.83 -0.88
C ALA A 122 -13.89 0.86 0.34
N LYS A 123 -13.89 -0.21 1.15
CA LYS A 123 -12.98 -0.33 2.29
C LYS A 123 -11.53 -0.54 1.86
N ALA A 124 -11.27 -1.36 0.84
CA ALA A 124 -9.94 -1.55 0.29
C ALA A 124 -9.37 -0.25 -0.28
N ILE A 125 -10.16 0.47 -1.07
CA ILE A 125 -9.79 1.79 -1.62
C ILE A 125 -9.46 2.76 -0.50
N LYS A 126 -10.31 2.87 0.53
CA LYS A 126 -10.03 3.76 1.66
C LYS A 126 -8.70 3.42 2.35
N GLU A 127 -8.44 2.15 2.62
CA GLU A 127 -7.21 1.73 3.28
C GLU A 127 -5.96 1.97 2.40
N THR A 128 -6.08 1.83 1.08
CA THR A 128 -5.03 2.19 0.13
C THR A 128 -4.76 3.70 0.12
N VAL A 129 -5.82 4.53 0.12
CA VAL A 129 -5.68 5.98 0.20
C VAL A 129 -5.04 6.41 1.52
N ASP A 130 -5.50 5.86 2.65
CA ASP A 130 -4.90 6.10 3.96
C ASP A 130 -3.41 5.70 3.97
N ALA A 131 -3.07 4.54 3.38
CA ALA A 131 -1.69 4.08 3.26
C ALA A 131 -0.83 5.04 2.41
N THR A 132 -1.34 5.53 1.27
CA THR A 132 -0.65 6.53 0.44
C THR A 132 -0.43 7.84 1.21
N ALA A 133 -1.42 8.28 1.99
CA ALA A 133 -1.27 9.47 2.83
C ALA A 133 -0.19 9.29 3.90
N ASP A 134 -0.16 8.14 4.59
CA ASP A 134 0.85 7.82 5.60
C ASP A 134 2.27 7.84 4.99
N LYS A 135 2.44 7.29 3.79
CA LYS A 135 3.72 7.33 3.04
C LYS A 135 4.14 8.75 2.68
N ALA A 136 3.21 9.55 2.17
CA ALA A 136 3.49 10.95 1.82
C ALA A 136 3.90 11.78 3.04
N ILE A 137 3.24 11.56 4.18
CA ILE A 137 3.61 12.20 5.45
C ILE A 137 5.03 11.78 5.87
N ALA A 138 5.37 10.49 5.76
CA ALA A 138 6.70 10.00 6.10
C ALA A 138 7.80 10.57 5.19
N ALA A 139 7.56 10.62 3.88
CA ALA A 139 8.47 11.23 2.91
C ALA A 139 8.68 12.73 3.22
N ASN A 140 7.60 13.48 3.48
CA ASN A 140 7.67 14.89 3.85
C ASN A 140 8.47 15.12 5.15
N GLN A 141 8.34 14.22 6.13
CA GLN A 141 9.16 14.27 7.35
C GLN A 141 10.64 14.04 7.05
N THR A 142 10.97 13.10 6.17
CA THR A 142 12.35 12.88 5.72
C THR A 142 12.91 14.10 5.00
N ASP A 143 12.13 14.71 4.11
CA ASP A 143 12.57 15.90 3.37
C ASP A 143 12.76 17.10 4.27
N ALA A 144 11.92 17.27 5.31
CA ALA A 144 12.13 18.26 6.35
C ALA A 144 13.45 18.03 7.12
N VAL A 145 13.80 16.77 7.42
CA VAL A 145 15.10 16.43 8.04
C VAL A 145 16.25 16.76 7.10
N LYS A 146 16.18 16.38 5.82
CA LYS A 146 17.20 16.72 4.81
C LYS A 146 17.40 18.24 4.71
N ALA A 147 16.31 19.00 4.64
CA ALA A 147 16.35 20.46 4.54
C ALA A 147 16.99 21.08 5.79
N LYS A 148 16.63 20.60 6.99
CA LYS A 148 17.24 21.05 8.24
C LYS A 148 18.74 20.72 8.29
N SER A 149 19.11 19.48 7.97
CA SER A 149 20.50 19.04 7.95
C SER A 149 21.35 19.84 6.95
N ALA A 150 20.82 20.16 5.77
CA ALA A 150 21.49 21.02 4.80
C ALA A 150 21.67 22.46 5.31
N ALA A 151 20.68 22.99 6.06
CA ALA A 151 20.79 24.29 6.69
C ALA A 151 21.86 24.30 7.80
N ASP A 152 21.95 23.23 8.60
CA ASP A 152 22.96 23.09 9.66
C ASP A 152 24.38 23.04 9.08
N VAL A 153 24.58 22.31 7.97
CA VAL A 153 25.87 22.29 7.24
C VAL A 153 26.22 23.68 6.69
N LYS A 154 25.27 24.38 6.06
CA LYS A 154 25.49 25.77 5.58
C LYS A 154 25.82 26.73 6.72
N ALA A 155 25.15 26.60 7.86
CA ALA A 155 25.42 27.41 9.04
C ALA A 155 26.80 27.12 9.64
N ALA A 156 27.26 25.85 9.60
CA ALA A 156 28.62 25.50 9.98
C ALA A 156 29.64 26.11 9.01
N ALA A 157 29.40 26.05 7.70
CA ALA A 157 30.27 26.64 6.68
C ALA A 157 30.40 28.17 6.83
N ALA A 158 29.30 28.87 7.13
CA ALA A 158 29.28 30.33 7.29
C ALA A 158 29.99 30.85 8.57
N LYS A 159 30.33 29.96 9.52
CA LYS A 159 31.03 30.30 10.76
C LYS A 159 32.56 30.16 10.64
N ASN A 160 33.09 29.80 9.47
CA ASN A 160 34.52 29.66 9.20
C ASN A 160 35.04 30.77 8.30
#